data_AF-A0AAV7QI39-F1
#
_entry.id   AF-A0AAV7QI39-F1
#
_cell.length_a   1.000
_cell.length_b   1.000
_cell.length_c   1.000
_cell.angle_alpha   90.00
_cell.angle_beta   90.00
_cell.angle_gamma   90.00
#
_symmetry.space_group_name_H-M   'P 1'
#
loop_
_entity.id
_entity.type
_entity.pdbx_description
1 polymer ?
#
loop_
_entity_poly.entity_id
_entity_poly.type
_entity_poly.pdbx_seq_one_letter_code
_entity_poly.pdbx_strand_id
1 'polypeptide(L)'
;MSERLEKQTERVDQVERHVSSVEDEQTALATGQLKVNTELDILKHKIDYLESRSPRNNLRIVGLAESTSIVQDARKQFLLGKKQLRALQLDYRMLYPAKLRLDVEGNTIFFTDHKKLEQFVNRKLADKRNAPGAEPANV
;
A
#
# COMPACT_ATOMS: atom_id res chain seq x y z
N MET A 1 -37.84 -68.05 39.90
CA MET A 1 -37.57 -66.59 39.95
C MET A 1 -36.10 -66.30 40.24
N SER A 2 -35.43 -67.06 41.12
CA SER A 2 -34.04 -66.80 41.52
C SER A 2 -32.99 -66.83 40.40
N GLU A 3 -33.02 -67.79 39.47
CA GLU A 3 -32.02 -67.89 38.39
C GLU A 3 -32.01 -66.68 37.44
N ARG A 4 -33.16 -66.03 37.25
CA ARG A 4 -33.29 -64.84 36.41
C ARG A 4 -32.71 -63.61 37.08
N LEU A 5 -32.85 -63.53 38.41
CA LEU A 5 -32.27 -62.48 39.24
C LEU A 5 -30.74 -62.61 39.27
N GLU A 6 -30.23 -63.83 39.36
CA GLU A 6 -28.79 -64.13 39.38
C GLU A 6 -28.09 -63.74 38.05
N LYS A 7 -28.71 -64.06 36.90
CA LYS A 7 -28.21 -63.59 35.59
C LYS A 7 -28.30 -62.07 35.43
N GLN A 8 -29.26 -61.42 36.09
CA GLN A 8 -29.36 -59.96 36.08
C GLN A 8 -28.26 -59.33 36.93
N THR A 9 -27.95 -59.88 38.10
CA THR A 9 -26.83 -59.40 38.93
C THR A 9 -25.48 -59.57 38.23
N GLU A 10 -25.24 -60.69 37.55
CA GLU A 10 -24.00 -60.88 36.79
C GLU A 10 -23.84 -59.89 35.64
N ARG A 11 -24.93 -59.58 34.93
CA ARG A 11 -24.92 -58.56 33.88
C ARG A 11 -24.68 -57.17 34.43
N VAL A 12 -25.28 -56.85 35.58
CA VAL A 12 -25.06 -55.56 36.26
C VAL A 12 -23.60 -55.44 36.68
N ASP A 13 -23.03 -56.46 37.33
CA ASP A 13 -21.62 -56.48 37.72
C ASP A 13 -20.66 -56.29 36.54
N GLN A 14 -20.95 -56.90 35.39
CA GLN A 14 -20.13 -56.74 34.18
C GLN A 14 -20.21 -55.30 33.64
N VAL A 15 -21.41 -54.72 33.61
CA VAL A 15 -21.60 -53.33 33.16
C VAL A 15 -20.90 -52.37 34.11
N GLU A 16 -21.01 -52.57 35.43
CA GLU A 16 -20.35 -51.71 36.42
C GLU A 16 -18.83 -51.72 36.28
N ARG A 17 -18.22 -52.89 36.07
CA ARG A 17 -16.76 -52.98 35.82
C ARG A 17 -16.36 -52.32 34.52
N HIS A 18 -17.15 -52.46 33.47
CA HIS A 18 -16.88 -51.81 32.19
C HIS A 18 -16.99 -50.29 32.30
N VAL A 19 -18.01 -49.78 33.00
CA VAL A 19 -18.19 -48.35 33.27
C VAL A 19 -17.00 -47.81 34.07
N SER A 20 -16.58 -48.50 35.14
CA SER A 20 -15.39 -48.10 35.91
C SER A 20 -14.14 -47.99 35.04
N SER A 21 -13.89 -48.98 34.17
CA SER A 21 -12.73 -48.95 33.27
C SER A 21 -12.79 -47.80 32.26
N VAL A 22 -13.98 -47.53 31.70
CA VAL A 22 -14.18 -46.45 30.73
C VAL A 22 -14.03 -45.07 31.40
N GLU A 23 -14.52 -44.93 32.64
CA GLU A 23 -14.36 -43.70 33.42
C GLU A 23 -12.88 -43.43 33.76
N ASP A 24 -12.11 -44.48 34.12
CA ASP A 24 -10.67 -44.36 34.35
C ASP A 24 -9.92 -43.95 33.07
N GLU A 25 -10.26 -44.54 31.93
CA GLU A 25 -9.70 -44.14 30.63
C GLU A 25 -10.09 -42.70 30.26
N GLN A 26 -11.34 -42.31 30.49
CA GLN A 26 -11.83 -40.97 30.19
C GLN A 26 -11.16 -39.90 31.05
N THR A 27 -10.92 -40.19 32.33
CA THR A 27 -10.18 -39.26 33.22
C THR A 27 -8.72 -39.17 32.80
N ALA A 28 -8.07 -40.28 32.45
CA ALA A 28 -6.70 -40.29 31.95
C ALA A 28 -6.57 -39.47 30.65
N LEU A 29 -7.48 -39.67 29.69
CA LEU A 29 -7.55 -38.91 28.45
C LEU A 29 -7.77 -37.41 28.70
N ALA A 30 -8.69 -37.05 29.60
CA ALA A 30 -8.93 -35.66 29.96
C ALA A 30 -7.68 -34.99 30.55
N THR A 31 -6.93 -35.70 31.41
CA THR A 31 -5.66 -35.16 31.94
C THR A 31 -4.59 -35.00 30.84
N GLY A 32 -4.53 -35.93 29.88
CA GLY A 32 -3.67 -35.82 28.71
C GLY A 32 -4.03 -34.63 27.83
N GLN A 33 -5.32 -34.41 27.60
CA GLN A 33 -5.83 -33.27 26.84
C GLN A 33 -5.42 -31.94 27.48
N LEU A 34 -5.51 -31.85 28.82
CA LEU A 34 -5.08 -30.65 29.55
C LEU A 34 -3.58 -30.39 29.39
N LYS A 35 -2.73 -31.41 29.51
CA LYS A 35 -1.28 -31.27 29.31
C LYS A 35 -0.94 -30.76 27.91
N VAL A 36 -1.49 -31.40 26.88
CA VAL A 36 -1.27 -30.99 25.49
C VAL A 36 -1.75 -29.56 25.25
N ASN A 37 -2.89 -29.17 25.81
CA ASN A 37 -3.38 -27.80 25.69
C ASN A 37 -2.45 -26.78 26.36
N THR A 38 -1.90 -27.09 27.53
CA THR A 38 -0.92 -26.21 28.19
C THR A 38 0.38 -26.10 27.38
N GLU A 39 0.85 -27.19 26.79
CA GLU A 39 2.04 -27.17 25.93
C GLU A 39 1.80 -26.37 24.66
N LEU A 40 0.63 -26.51 24.04
CA LEU A 40 0.23 -25.72 22.88
C LEU A 40 0.20 -24.22 23.19
N ASP A 41 -0.28 -23.84 24.37
CA ASP A 41 -0.33 -22.44 24.80
C ASP A 41 1.07 -21.84 24.98
N ILE A 42 1.97 -22.58 25.64
CA ILE A 42 3.38 -22.19 25.78
C ILE A 42 4.04 -22.03 24.41
N LEU A 43 3.78 -22.97 23.49
CA LEU A 43 4.39 -22.96 22.17
C LEU A 43 3.89 -21.78 21.32
N LYS A 44 2.60 -21.46 21.40
CA LYS A 44 2.01 -20.26 20.78
C LYS A 44 2.65 -18.98 21.29
N HIS A 45 2.76 -18.82 22.61
CA HIS A 45 3.43 -17.66 23.20
C HIS A 45 4.89 -17.53 22.75
N LYS A 46 5.58 -18.65 22.53
CA LYS A 46 6.95 -18.65 22.02
C LYS A 46 7.02 -18.20 20.55
N ILE A 47 6.07 -18.61 19.71
CA ILE A 47 5.95 -18.16 18.33
C ILE A 47 5.73 -16.64 18.31
N ASP A 48 4.74 -16.14 19.05
CA ASP A 48 4.44 -14.70 19.12
C ASP A 48 5.66 -13.89 19.55
N TYR A 49 6.42 -14.41 20.52
CA TYR A 49 7.65 -13.79 20.99
C TYR A 49 8.73 -13.73 19.89
N LEU A 50 8.94 -14.82 19.14
CA LEU A 50 9.93 -14.91 18.06
C LEU A 50 9.54 -14.02 16.87
N GLU A 51 8.27 -14.04 16.48
CA GLU A 51 7.71 -13.18 15.44
C GLU A 51 7.82 -11.70 15.81
N SER A 52 7.70 -11.37 17.10
CA SER A 52 7.90 -10.00 17.58
C SER A 52 9.37 -9.65 17.78
N ARG A 53 10.29 -10.61 17.91
CA ARG A 53 11.71 -10.35 18.19
C ARG A 53 12.51 -10.03 16.92
N SER A 54 12.26 -10.77 15.84
CA SER A 54 12.99 -10.58 14.57
C SER A 54 12.77 -9.19 13.94
N PRO A 55 11.56 -8.61 13.96
CA PRO A 55 11.28 -7.28 13.39
C PRO A 55 11.54 -6.10 14.33
N ARG A 56 11.89 -6.32 15.60
CA ARG A 56 12.11 -5.22 16.58
C ARG A 56 13.14 -4.19 16.11
N ASN A 57 14.12 -4.64 15.34
CA ASN A 57 15.16 -3.77 14.77
C ASN A 57 14.92 -3.48 13.28
N ASN A 58 13.84 -3.99 12.69
CA ASN A 58 13.52 -3.76 11.29
C ASN A 58 12.72 -2.46 11.18
N LEU A 59 13.31 -1.44 10.56
CA LEU A 59 12.63 -0.20 10.25
C LEU A 59 11.88 -0.36 8.91
N ARG A 60 10.55 -0.27 8.94
CA ARG A 60 9.72 -0.22 7.73
C ARG A 60 9.43 1.24 7.38
N ILE A 61 10.11 1.75 6.36
CA ILE A 61 9.85 3.10 5.86
C ILE A 61 8.81 3.00 4.73
N VAL A 62 7.61 3.54 4.96
CA VAL A 62 6.51 3.58 3.98
C VAL A 62 6.36 5.01 3.48
N GLY A 63 6.26 5.21 2.16
CA GLY A 63 6.06 6.53 1.56
C GLY A 63 7.33 7.29 1.17
N LEU A 64 8.49 6.62 1.11
CA LEU A 64 9.65 7.18 0.41
C LEU A 64 9.35 7.26 -1.10
N ALA A 65 9.33 8.47 -1.66
CA ALA A 65 9.24 8.66 -3.10
C ALA A 65 10.57 8.27 -3.75
N GLU A 66 10.55 7.23 -4.59
CA GLU A 66 11.72 6.70 -5.29
C GLU A 66 12.33 7.76 -6.24
N SER A 67 13.40 8.47 -5.85
CA SER A 67 14.22 9.39 -6.70
C SER A 67 13.50 10.48 -7.52
N THR A 68 12.17 10.52 -7.47
CA THR A 68 11.28 11.28 -8.33
C THR A 68 10.98 12.64 -7.74
N SER A 69 11.19 12.87 -6.43
CA SER A 69 10.93 14.19 -5.81
C SER A 69 11.72 15.30 -6.50
N ILE A 70 13.04 15.19 -6.67
CA ILE A 70 13.87 16.24 -7.29
C ILE A 70 13.39 16.56 -8.72
N VAL A 71 13.14 15.51 -9.51
CA VAL A 71 12.69 15.66 -10.89
C VAL A 71 11.25 16.21 -10.96
N GLN A 72 10.36 15.76 -10.09
CA GLN A 72 8.98 16.22 -10.02
C GLN A 72 8.88 17.65 -9.49
N ASP A 73 9.71 18.03 -8.53
CA ASP A 73 9.76 19.39 -7.99
C ASP A 73 10.31 20.36 -9.04
N ALA A 74 11.36 19.97 -9.77
CA ALA A 74 11.81 20.72 -10.94
C ALA A 74 10.71 20.83 -12.01
N ARG A 75 9.91 19.77 -12.26
CA ARG A 75 8.78 19.81 -13.20
C ARG A 75 7.61 20.68 -12.73
N LYS A 76 7.34 20.74 -11.42
CA LYS A 76 6.31 21.58 -10.80
C LYS A 76 6.64 23.06 -10.98
N GLN A 77 7.91 23.44 -10.94
CA GLN A 77 8.32 24.83 -11.21
C GLN A 77 7.79 25.31 -12.57
N PHE A 78 7.73 24.45 -13.59
CA PHE A 78 7.21 24.82 -14.93
C PHE A 78 5.67 24.94 -15.05
N LEU A 79 4.89 24.83 -13.97
CA LEU A 79 3.43 24.83 -14.04
C LEU A 79 2.85 26.13 -14.62
N LEU A 80 3.34 27.29 -14.16
CA LEU A 80 2.85 28.60 -14.60
C LEU A 80 3.15 28.84 -16.09
N GLY A 81 4.39 28.58 -16.50
CA GLY A 81 4.81 28.74 -17.89
C GLY A 81 4.03 27.82 -18.85
N LYS A 82 3.77 26.56 -18.48
CA LYS A 82 2.94 25.65 -19.29
C LYS A 82 1.51 26.16 -19.47
N LYS A 83 0.91 26.73 -18.43
CA LYS A 83 -0.45 27.30 -18.52
C LYS A 83 -0.49 28.41 -19.56
N GLN A 84 0.51 29.28 -19.57
CA GLN A 84 0.63 30.36 -20.54
C GLN A 84 0.91 29.85 -21.97
N LEU A 85 1.77 28.83 -22.12
CA LEU A 85 2.04 28.21 -23.43
C LEU A 85 0.81 27.56 -24.04
N ARG A 86 -0.05 26.91 -23.23
CA ARG A 86 -1.36 26.40 -23.70
C ARG A 86 -2.27 27.54 -24.17
N ALA A 87 -2.29 28.66 -23.46
CA ALA A 87 -3.06 29.84 -23.87
C ALA A 87 -2.54 30.46 -25.16
N LEU A 88 -1.23 30.37 -25.42
CA LEU A 88 -0.60 30.81 -26.66
C LEU A 88 -0.69 29.78 -27.81
N GLN A 89 -1.28 28.61 -27.57
CA GLN A 89 -1.35 27.48 -28.51
C GLN A 89 0.02 27.05 -29.07
N LEU A 90 1.05 27.07 -28.21
CA LEU A 90 2.39 26.61 -28.56
C LEU A 90 2.60 25.17 -28.11
N ASP A 91 3.10 24.33 -29.04
CA ASP A 91 3.43 22.95 -28.75
C ASP A 91 4.66 22.85 -27.84
N TYR A 92 4.53 22.03 -26.81
CA TYR A 92 5.59 21.84 -25.82
C TYR A 92 5.69 20.38 -25.38
N ARG A 93 6.90 19.97 -25.02
CA ARG A 93 7.18 18.62 -24.50
C ARG A 93 8.13 18.66 -23.31
N MET A 94 7.79 17.97 -22.23
CA MET A 94 8.73 17.76 -21.12
C MET A 94 9.62 16.56 -21.41
N LEU A 95 10.93 16.77 -21.41
CA LEU A 95 11.95 15.74 -21.58
C LEU A 95 12.60 15.36 -20.24
N TYR A 96 13.07 14.13 -20.14
CA TYR A 96 13.82 13.65 -18.97
C TYR A 96 15.19 14.36 -18.85
N PRO A 97 15.66 14.70 -17.64
CA PRO A 97 14.94 14.62 -16.36
C PRO A 97 13.87 15.72 -16.20
N ALA A 98 14.21 17.00 -16.42
CA ALA A 98 13.30 18.14 -16.36
C ALA A 98 13.69 19.27 -17.33
N LYS A 99 13.68 18.99 -18.64
CA LYS A 99 13.96 19.98 -19.69
C LYS A 99 12.69 20.22 -20.50
N LEU A 100 12.22 21.46 -20.59
CA LEU A 100 11.06 21.80 -21.41
C LEU A 100 11.52 22.13 -22.83
N ARG A 101 11.03 21.37 -23.81
CA ARG A 101 11.18 21.62 -25.23
C ARG A 101 9.98 22.44 -25.73
N LEU A 102 10.26 23.49 -26.49
CA LEU A 102 9.27 24.31 -27.19
C LEU A 102 9.60 24.35 -28.67
N ASP A 103 8.57 24.19 -29.51
CA ASP A 103 8.69 24.32 -30.95
C ASP A 103 7.95 25.62 -31.35
N VAL A 104 8.69 26.63 -31.81
CA VAL A 104 8.16 27.97 -32.17
C VAL A 104 8.68 28.35 -33.55
N GLU A 105 7.79 28.62 -34.51
CA GLU A 105 8.12 29.15 -35.84
C GLU A 105 9.25 28.36 -36.55
N GLY A 106 9.25 27.02 -36.40
CA GLY A 106 10.26 26.13 -37.00
C GLY A 106 11.55 25.94 -36.19
N ASN A 107 11.69 26.63 -35.05
CA ASN A 107 12.84 26.52 -34.15
C ASN A 107 12.50 25.77 -32.86
N THR A 108 13.34 24.82 -32.47
CA THR A 108 13.21 24.08 -31.21
C THR A 108 14.10 24.71 -30.13
N ILE A 109 13.49 25.19 -29.04
CA ILE A 109 14.18 25.79 -27.90
C ILE A 109 14.03 24.90 -26.67
N PHE A 110 15.13 24.72 -25.90
CA PHE A 110 15.13 23.94 -24.67
C PHE A 110 15.32 24.84 -23.45
N PHE A 111 14.48 24.65 -22.44
CA PHE A 111 14.52 25.36 -21.17
C PHE A 111 14.80 24.38 -20.03
N THR A 112 15.94 24.54 -19.37
CA THR A 112 16.27 23.84 -18.13
C THR A 112 15.80 24.62 -16.89
N ASP A 113 15.62 25.94 -17.01
CA ASP A 113 15.23 26.84 -15.92
C ASP A 113 13.86 27.46 -16.22
N HIS A 114 12.98 27.49 -15.21
CA HIS A 114 11.64 28.04 -15.31
C HIS A 114 11.64 29.57 -15.49
N LYS A 115 12.59 30.30 -14.89
CA LYS A 115 12.62 31.78 -15.01
C LYS A 115 12.85 32.26 -16.43
N LYS A 116 13.72 31.55 -17.17
CA LYS A 116 13.99 31.84 -18.59
C LYS A 116 12.74 31.63 -19.46
N LEU A 117 11.93 30.63 -19.12
CA LEU A 117 10.67 30.38 -19.80
C LEU A 117 9.67 31.53 -19.56
N GLU A 118 9.51 31.99 -18.33
CA GLU A 118 8.59 33.10 -18.02
C GLU A 118 8.97 34.39 -18.74
N GLN A 119 10.27 34.70 -18.80
CA GLN A 119 10.77 35.85 -19.57
C GLN A 119 10.46 35.73 -21.05
N PHE A 120 10.65 34.54 -21.63
CA PHE A 120 10.32 34.27 -23.04
C PHE A 120 8.82 34.43 -23.30
N VAL A 121 7.98 33.89 -22.42
CA VAL A 121 6.53 33.98 -22.51
C VAL A 121 6.04 35.42 -22.37
N ASN A 122 6.56 36.18 -21.40
CA ASN A 122 6.23 37.60 -21.24
C ASN A 122 6.60 38.43 -22.46
N ARG A 123 7.75 38.13 -23.09
CA ARG A 123 8.15 38.75 -24.36
C ARG A 123 7.16 38.43 -25.49
N LYS A 124 6.79 37.16 -25.68
CA LYS A 124 5.83 36.76 -26.72
C LYS A 124 4.40 37.27 -26.44
N LEU A 125 4.00 37.41 -25.18
CA LEU A 125 2.73 38.06 -24.78
C LEU A 125 2.74 39.57 -25.09
N ALA A 126 3.87 40.25 -24.90
CA ALA A 126 4.01 41.66 -25.25
C ALA A 126 3.93 41.89 -26.77
N ASP A 127 4.54 41.03 -27.57
CA ASP A 127 4.43 41.08 -29.04
C ASP A 127 2.98 40.83 -29.51
N LYS A 128 2.23 39.91 -28.91
CA LYS A 128 0.80 39.71 -29.23
C LYS A 128 -0.08 40.90 -28.81
N ARG A 129 0.26 41.62 -27.73
CA ARG A 129 -0.46 42.83 -27.31
C ARG A 129 -0.18 44.03 -28.22
N ASN A 130 0.98 44.05 -28.87
CA ASN A 130 1.40 45.13 -29.76
C ASN A 130 1.10 44.86 -31.24
N ALA A 131 0.41 43.77 -31.59
CA ALA A 131 -0.07 43.55 -32.96
C ALA A 131 -1.22 44.53 -33.28
N PRO A 132 -1.05 45.46 -34.24
CA PRO A 132 -2.11 46.38 -34.64
C PRO A 132 -3.07 45.64 -35.58
N GLY A 133 -4.31 45.45 -35.13
CA GLY A 133 -5.31 44.70 -35.90
C GLY A 133 -6.70 44.71 -35.28
N ALA A 134 -7.15 45.87 -34.81
CA ALA A 134 -8.57 46.16 -34.76
C ALA A 134 -8.88 46.97 -36.01
N GLU A 135 -9.28 46.29 -37.10
CA GLU A 135 -10.03 46.95 -38.16
C GLU A 135 -11.34 47.44 -37.54
N PRO A 136 -11.61 48.76 -37.52
CA PRO A 136 -12.95 49.23 -37.22
C PRO A 136 -13.83 48.86 -38.42
N ALA A 137 -14.78 47.94 -38.19
CA ALA A 137 -15.93 47.78 -39.06
C ALA A 137 -16.58 49.16 -39.25
N ASN A 138 -16.53 49.69 -40.47
CA ASN A 138 -17.24 50.89 -40.83
C ASN A 138 -17.83 50.77 -42.24
N VAL A 139 -19.16 50.93 -42.27
CA VAL A 139 -20.11 51.09 -43.37
C VAL A 139 -20.45 49.85 -44.20
#